data_AF-A0A7Y4U0U9-F1
#
_entry.id   AF-A0A7Y4U0U9-F1
#
_cell.length_a   1.000
_cell.length_b   1.000
_cell.length_c   1.000
_cell.angle_alpha   90.00
_cell.angle_beta   90.00
_cell.angle_gamma   90.00
#
_symmetry.space_group_name_H-M   'P 1'
#
loop_
_entity.id
_entity.type
_entity.pdbx_description
1 polymer ?
#
loop_
_entity_poly.entity_id
_entity_poly.type
_entity_poly.pdbx_seq_one_letter_code
_entity_poly.pdbx_strand_id
1 'polypeptide(L)' 'MTTPAAIDSWTAYRKPRPQARLRLFCFPYAGGGALLYRTWADGLPADVEVCPIQLPGRGTRLLEPLFTQFSPLI' A
#
# COMPACT_ATOMS: atom_id res chain seq x y z
N MET A 1 -10.40 -14.25 14.90
CA MET A 1 -9.04 -14.04 15.44
C MET A 1 -8.22 -13.38 14.35
N THR A 2 -8.18 -12.06 14.31
CA THR A 2 -7.48 -11.30 13.25
C THR A 2 -6.06 -11.06 13.74
N THR A 3 -5.10 -11.84 13.24
CA THR A 3 -3.68 -11.57 13.47
C THR A 3 -3.40 -10.16 12.97
N PRO A 4 -2.79 -9.26 13.79
CA PRO A 4 -2.41 -7.94 13.31
C PRO A 4 -1.41 -8.11 12.19
N ALA A 5 -1.85 -7.90 10.96
CA ALA A 5 -0.99 -7.89 9.80
C ALA A 5 0.01 -6.74 9.98
N ALA A 6 1.30 -7.06 10.06
CA ALA A 6 2.35 -6.04 10.14
C ALA A 6 2.17 -5.04 8.99
N ILE A 7 2.33 -3.74 9.25
CA ILE A 7 2.10 -2.67 8.28
C ILE A 7 2.91 -2.89 6.98
N ASP A 8 4.09 -3.52 7.08
CA ASP A 8 4.91 -3.89 5.93
C ASP A 8 4.20 -4.82 4.93
N SER A 9 3.27 -5.66 5.38
CA SER A 9 2.49 -6.54 4.51
C SER A 9 1.49 -5.79 3.62
N TRP A 10 1.12 -4.55 4.01
CA TRP A 10 0.18 -3.72 3.26
C TRP A 10 0.88 -2.75 2.32
N THR A 11 2.10 -2.28 2.63
CA THR A 11 2.80 -1.27 1.82
C THR A 11 3.74 -1.90 0.79
N ALA A 12 3.19 -2.58 -0.22
CA ALA A 12 4.00 -3.19 -1.27
C ALA A 12 4.77 -2.14 -2.08
N TYR A 13 5.99 -2.48 -2.53
CA TYR A 13 6.87 -1.60 -3.31
C TYR A 13 7.29 -0.29 -2.60
N ARG A 14 7.02 -0.17 -1.29
CA ARG A 14 7.51 0.94 -0.47
C ARG A 14 9.04 0.95 -0.51
N LYS A 15 9.62 2.12 -0.80
CA LYS A 15 11.04 2.41 -0.60
C LYS A 15 11.16 3.21 0.70
N PRO A 16 11.64 2.61 1.82
CA PRO A 16 11.70 3.31 3.09
C PRO A 16 12.54 4.58 3.01
N ARG A 17 12.00 5.68 3.54
CA ARG A 17 12.67 6.98 3.67
C ARG A 17 12.53 7.45 5.12
N PRO A 18 13.46 7.05 6.01
CA PRO A 18 13.38 7.35 7.45
C PRO A 18 13.28 8.86 7.78
N GLN A 19 13.81 9.71 6.90
CA GLN A 19 13.82 11.17 7.03
C GLN A 19 12.63 11.85 6.32
N ALA A 20 11.67 11.10 5.78
CA ALA A 20 10.52 11.66 5.12
C ALA A 20 9.65 12.47 6.11
N ARG A 21 9.28 13.68 5.69
CA ARG A 21 8.39 14.59 6.43
C ARG A 21 6.92 14.32 6.12
N LEU A 22 6.64 13.66 5.00
CA LEU A 22 5.30 13.31 4.54
C LEU A 22 5.24 11.84 4.14
N ARG A 23 4.17 11.13 4.52
CA ARG A 23 3.84 9.80 4.00
C ARG A 23 2.60 9.89 3.13
N LEU A 24 2.71 9.42 1.89
CA LEU A 24 1.62 9.37 0.93
C LEU A 24 1.12 7.92 0.82
N PHE A 25 -0.03 7.65 1.42
CA PHE A 25 -0.71 6.36 1.31
C PHE A 25 -1.55 6.31 0.02
N CYS A 26 -1.20 5.40 -0.90
CA CYS A 26 -1.82 5.35 -2.22
C CYS A 26 -2.79 4.16 -2.32
N PHE A 27 -4.09 4.46 -2.41
CA PHE A 27 -5.13 3.47 -2.64
C PHE A 27 -5.47 3.36 -4.13
N PRO A 28 -5.31 2.17 -4.74
CA PRO A 28 -5.63 1.99 -6.16
C PRO A 28 -7.14 2.07 -6.42
N TYR A 29 -7.50 2.48 -7.63
CA TYR A 29 -8.87 2.39 -8.14
C TYR A 29 -9.30 0.92 -8.30
N ALA A 30 -10.60 0.69 -8.56
CA ALA A 30 -11.17 -0.64 -8.73
C ALA A 30 -10.47 -1.45 -9.84
N GLY A 31 -10.00 -2.66 -9.50
CA GLY A 31 -9.22 -3.52 -10.42
C GLY A 31 -7.73 -3.18 -10.50
N GLY A 32 -7.30 -2.06 -9.92
CA GLY A 32 -5.89 -1.69 -9.78
C GLY A 32 -5.19 -2.40 -8.62
N GLY A 33 -3.87 -2.18 -8.52
CA GLY A 33 -3.04 -2.70 -7.43
C GLY A 33 -1.88 -1.76 -7.08
N ALA A 34 -1.18 -2.06 -5.99
CA ALA A 34 -0.07 -1.25 -5.48
C ALA A 34 1.05 -1.01 -6.52
N LEU A 35 1.19 -1.93 -7.48
CA LEU A 35 2.16 -1.86 -8.58
C LEU A 35 2.07 -0.57 -9.41
N LEU A 36 0.89 0.05 -9.47
CA LEU A 36 0.66 1.32 -10.19
C LEU A 36 1.53 2.47 -9.66
N TYR A 37 1.87 2.44 -8.37
CA TYR A 37 2.61 3.50 -7.70
C TYR A 37 4.11 3.20 -7.55
N ARG A 38 4.61 2.07 -8.07
CA ARG A 38 6.00 1.62 -7.82
C ARG A 38 7.08 2.63 -8.21
N THR A 39 6.82 3.41 -9.26
CA THR A 39 7.77 4.38 -9.83
C THR A 39 7.62 5.78 -9.21
N TRP A 40 6.55 6.03 -8.46
CA TRP A 40 6.29 7.35 -7.89
C TRP A 40 7.34 7.75 -6.87
N ALA A 41 7.90 6.77 -6.14
CA ALA A 41 9.00 7.02 -5.21
C ALA A 41 10.23 7.65 -5.90
N ASP A 42 10.45 7.37 -7.19
CA ASP A 42 11.59 7.90 -7.95
C ASP A 42 11.33 9.31 -8.52
N GLY A 43 10.05 9.69 -8.69
CA GLY A 43 9.64 10.99 -9.22
C GLY A 43 9.29 12.04 -8.17
N LEU A 44 9.15 11.66 -6.89
CA LEU A 44 8.76 12.56 -5.81
C LEU A 44 9.97 13.01 -4.96
N PRO A 45 9.89 14.21 -4.35
CA PRO A 45 10.93 14.74 -3.45
C PRO A 45 11.35 13.75 -2.37
N ALA A 46 12.62 13.81 -1.96
CA ALA A 46 13.22 12.89 -0.99
C ALA A 46 12.57 12.92 0.41
N ASP A 47 11.84 13.99 0.73
CA ASP A 47 11.09 14.13 1.98
C ASP A 47 9.66 13.56 1.92
N VAL A 48 9.26 12.97 0.79
CA VAL A 48 8.00 12.23 0.62
C VAL A 48 8.27 10.74 0.54
N GLU A 49 7.68 9.97 1.44
CA GLU A 49 7.65 8.51 1.40
C GLU A 49 6.35 8.02 0.78
N VAL A 50 6.44 7.28 -0.32
CA VAL A 50 5.29 6.69 -0.98
C VAL A 50 5.00 5.32 -0.37
N CYS A 51 3.77 5.11 0.06
CA CYS A 51 3.27 3.90 0.68
C CYS A 51 2.12 3.32 -0.16
N PRO A 52 2.41 2.58 -1.25
CA PRO A 52 1.38 1.94 -2.07
C PRO A 52 0.65 0.85 -1.29
N ILE A 53 -0.69 0.91 -1.23
CA ILE A 53 -1.48 -0.07 -0.47
C ILE A 53 -1.85 -1.28 -1.33
N GLN A 54 -1.39 -2.47 -0.91
CA GLN A 54 -1.74 -3.76 -1.46
C GLN A 54 -2.87 -4.39 -0.62
N LEU A 55 -4.10 -4.24 -1.11
CA LEU A 55 -5.28 -4.85 -0.49
C LEU A 55 -5.26 -6.39 -0.65
N PRO A 56 -5.89 -7.14 0.27
CA PRO A 56 -6.18 -8.56 0.09
C PRO A 56 -6.87 -8.87 -1.24
N GLY A 57 -6.59 -10.04 -1.81
CA GLY A 57 -7.13 -10.47 -3.10
C GLY A 57 -6.48 -9.80 -4.32
N ARG A 58 -5.32 -9.15 -4.13
CA ARG A 58 -4.58 -8.44 -5.18
C ARG A 58 -3.09 -8.73 -5.08
N GLY A 59 -2.40 -8.76 -6.22
CA GLY A 59 -0.94 -8.86 -6.29
C GLY A 59 -0.40 -10.07 -5.52
N THR A 60 0.61 -9.86 -4.68
CA THR A 60 1.19 -10.90 -3.82
C THR A 60 0.22 -11.44 -2.76
N ARG A 61 -0.89 -10.74 -2.50
CA ARG A 61 -1.96 -11.11 -1.57
C ARG A 61 -3.17 -11.72 -2.27
N LEU A 62 -3.01 -12.26 -3.49
CA LEU A 62 -4.12 -12.77 -4.32
C LEU A 62 -4.95 -13.86 -3.64
N LEU A 63 -4.31 -14.69 -2.80
CA LEU A 63 -4.99 -15.80 -2.11
C LEU A 63 -5.72 -15.37 -0.84
N GLU A 64 -5.57 -14.11 -0.41
CA GLU A 64 -6.27 -13.60 0.76
C GLU A 64 -7.70 -13.18 0.41
N PRO A 65 -8.67 -13.35 1.34
CA PRO A 65 -10.05 -12.94 1.12
C PRO A 65 -10.17 -11.44 0.80
N LEU A 66 -10.90 -11.11 -0.27
CA LEU A 66 -11.16 -9.72 -0.67
C LEU A 66 -12.03 -9.02 0.39
N PHE A 67 -11.76 -7.74 0.65
CA PHE A 67 -12.75 -6.89 1.31
C PHE A 67 -13.90 -6.58 0.36
N THR A 68 -15.13 -6.75 0.84
CA THR A 68 -16.37 -6.48 0.11
C THR A 68 -17.09 -5.22 0.57
N GLN A 69 -16.52 -4.54 1.57
CA GLN A 69 -17.04 -3.32 2.18
C GLN A 69 -15.87 -2.40 2.53
N PHE A 70 -16.14 -1.09 2.55
CA PHE A 70 -15.10 -0.08 2.81
C PHE A 70 -14.79 0.07 4.31
N SER A 71 -15.78 -0.07 5.19
CA SER A 71 -15.63 0.16 6.63
C SER A 71 -14.47 -0.61 7.29
N PRO A 72 -14.13 -1.86 6.91
CA PRO A 72 -12.99 -2.56 7.49
C PRO A 72 -11.60 -2.01 7.10
N LEU A 73 -11.54 -1.04 6.19
CA LEU A 73 -10.30 -0.40 5.74
C LEU A 73 -9.96 0.87 6.53
N ILE A 74 -10.89 1.39 7.35
CA ILE A 74 -10.78 2.67 8.07
C ILE A 74 -10.92 2.51 9.58
#